data_AF-A0A8J7MLN1-F1
#
_entry.id   AF-A0A8J7MLN1-F1
#
_cell.length_a   1.000
_cell.length_b   1.000
_cell.length_c   1.000
_cell.angle_alpha   90.00
_cell.angle_beta   90.00
_cell.angle_gamma   90.00
#
_symmetry.space_group_name_H-M   'P 1'
#
loop_
_entity.id
_entity.type
_entity.pdbx_description
1 polymer ?
#
loop_
_entity_poly.entity_id
_entity_poly.type
_entity_poly.pdbx_seq_one_letter_code
_entity_poly.pdbx_strand_id
1 'polypeptide(L)'
;MNRRINIEVYNVNHLKDQVSINMIEPKVSSVMQNKAYERYQTFLKGLSYKVQVTETSTLFNHPIFTQFPDATTEKHPLDVNVKYMLGLEKTFEKVNQIFNQIVRQGFPDAKIIPYANGIRMTEDQAQVLFTEYPDLKKFLEFRSN
;
A
#
# COMPACT_ATOMS: atom_id res chain seq x y z
N MET A 1 -20.09 5.08 4.30
CA MET A 1 -18.72 4.82 3.78
C MET A 1 -17.73 5.12 4.89
N ASN A 2 -16.93 4.14 5.31
CA ASN A 2 -15.90 4.36 6.33
C ASN A 2 -14.66 4.96 5.64
N ARG A 3 -14.27 6.19 6.00
CA ARG A 3 -13.08 6.85 5.44
C ARG A 3 -11.95 6.71 6.44
N ARG A 4 -11.02 5.79 6.18
CA ARG A 4 -9.88 5.53 7.07
C ARG A 4 -8.72 6.47 6.73
N ILE A 5 -8.13 7.07 7.74
CA ILE A 5 -6.86 7.79 7.66
C ILE A 5 -5.86 7.00 8.50
N ASN A 6 -4.73 6.60 7.89
CA ASN A 6 -3.61 6.01 8.60
C ASN A 6 -2.46 7.01 8.60
N ILE A 7 -1.84 7.21 9.76
CA ILE A 7 -0.63 8.02 9.92
C ILE A 7 0.45 7.10 10.44
N GLU A 8 1.52 6.96 9.67
CA GLU A 8 2.68 6.13 10.03
C GLU A 8 3.92 7.02 10.14
N VAL A 9 4.69 6.82 11.21
CA VAL A 9 5.96 7.52 11.43
C VAL A 9 7.06 6.48 11.44
N TYR A 10 7.99 6.58 10.48
CA TYR A 10 9.11 5.65 10.33
C TYR A 10 10.44 6.36 10.61
N ASN A 11 11.51 5.58 10.77
CA ASN A 11 12.85 6.05 11.12
C ASN A 11 12.95 6.78 12.47
N VAL A 12 12.09 6.46 13.44
CA VAL A 12 12.09 7.06 14.78
C VAL A 12 13.13 6.44 15.74
N ASN A 13 13.95 5.49 15.28
CA ASN A 13 14.90 4.77 16.15
C ASN A 13 15.87 5.73 16.86
N HIS A 14 16.29 6.81 16.20
CA HIS A 14 17.15 7.84 16.78
C HIS A 14 16.41 8.77 17.77
N LEU A 15 15.08 8.72 17.80
CA LEU A 15 14.18 9.50 18.66
C LEU A 15 13.47 8.64 19.70
N LYS A 16 13.84 7.36 19.82
CA LYS A 16 13.11 6.36 20.62
C LYS A 16 12.91 6.79 22.09
N ASP A 17 13.87 7.53 22.63
CA ASP A 17 13.85 8.03 24.02
C ASP A 17 13.40 9.49 24.13
N GLN A 18 13.14 10.17 23.00
CA GLN A 18 12.79 11.60 22.94
C GLN A 18 11.33 11.85 22.56
N VAL A 19 10.69 10.91 21.87
CA VAL A 19 9.32 11.05 21.38
C VAL A 19 8.49 9.85 21.83
N SER A 20 7.39 10.11 22.53
CA SER A 20 6.37 9.11 22.83
C SER A 20 5.11 9.37 22.00
N ILE A 21 4.64 8.35 21.28
CA ILE A 21 3.38 8.41 20.54
C ILE A 21 2.34 7.67 21.37
N ASN A 22 1.39 8.41 21.93
CA ASN A 22 0.26 7.84 22.65
C ASN A 22 -0.92 7.66 21.68
N MET A 23 -1.16 6.41 21.25
CA MET A 23 -2.30 6.06 20.40
C MET A 23 -3.44 5.53 21.26
N ILE A 24 -4.54 6.28 21.34
CA ILE A 24 -5.72 5.92 22.12
C ILE A 24 -6.81 5.43 21.15
N GLU A 25 -7.10 4.13 21.20
CA GLU A 25 -8.21 3.56 20.43
C GLU A 25 -9.56 3.90 21.09
N PRO A 26 -10.57 4.34 20.32
CA PRO A 26 -11.89 4.61 20.87
C PRO A 26 -12.55 3.30 21.31
N LYS A 27 -13.09 3.28 22.53
CA LYS A 27 -13.92 2.16 23.01
C LYS A 27 -15.24 2.13 22.24
N VAL A 28 -15.38 1.17 21.35
CA VAL A 28 -16.61 0.88 20.60
C VAL A 28 -17.13 -0.50 20.95
N SER A 29 -18.45 -0.70 20.92
CA SER A 29 -19.04 -2.02 21.17
C SER A 29 -18.60 -3.02 20.09
N SER A 30 -18.45 -4.30 20.46
CA SER A 30 -18.05 -5.37 19.52
C SER A 30 -19.00 -5.53 18.33
N VAL A 31 -20.28 -5.17 18.51
CA VAL A 31 -21.30 -5.20 17.44
C VAL A 31 -21.11 -4.05 16.44
N MET A 32 -20.50 -2.94 16.86
CA MET A 32 -20.18 -1.79 16.01
C MET A 32 -18.78 -1.86 15.38
N GLN A 33 -17.97 -2.85 15.78
CA GLN A 33 -16.61 -3.02 15.23
C GLN A 33 -16.67 -3.55 13.80
N ASN A 34 -16.04 -2.82 12.88
CA ASN A 34 -15.88 -3.25 11.51
C ASN A 34 -14.57 -4.05 11.34
N LYS A 35 -14.70 -5.36 11.08
CA LYS A 35 -13.57 -6.27 10.83
C LYS A 35 -12.71 -5.92 9.61
N ALA A 36 -13.10 -4.94 8.79
CA ALA A 36 -12.30 -4.46 7.67
C ALA A 36 -10.92 -3.93 8.11
N TYR A 37 -10.83 -3.32 9.30
CA TYR A 37 -9.54 -2.84 9.81
C TYR A 37 -8.59 -3.99 10.15
N GLU A 38 -9.07 -5.01 10.87
CA GLU A 38 -8.28 -6.21 11.21
C GLU A 38 -7.80 -6.95 9.97
N ARG A 39 -8.69 -7.12 8.98
CA ARG A 39 -8.31 -7.71 7.69
C ARG A 39 -7.22 -6.90 7.01
N TYR A 40 -7.37 -5.58 6.94
CA TYR A 40 -6.35 -4.73 6.36
C TYR A 40 -5.00 -4.86 7.08
N GLN A 41 -4.99 -4.84 8.42
CA GLN A 41 -3.75 -5.02 9.19
C GLN A 41 -3.10 -6.38 8.93
N THR A 42 -3.91 -7.43 8.80
CA THR A 42 -3.42 -8.76 8.40
C THR A 42 -2.77 -8.72 7.02
N PHE A 43 -3.36 -7.99 6.08
CA PHE A 43 -2.82 -7.82 4.73
C PHE A 43 -1.56 -6.95 4.68
N LEU A 44 -1.36 -6.01 5.60
CA LEU A 44 -0.13 -5.23 5.67
C LEU A 44 1.05 -5.97 6.29
N LYS A 45 0.82 -6.93 7.20
CA LYS A 45 1.89 -7.64 7.91
C LYS A 45 2.73 -8.51 6.97
N GLY A 46 4.06 -8.36 6.99
CA GLY A 46 4.98 -9.01 6.06
C GLY A 46 4.87 -8.42 4.65
N LEU A 47 5.14 -9.24 3.63
CA LEU A 47 5.07 -8.81 2.24
C LEU A 47 3.63 -8.60 1.78
N SER A 48 3.40 -7.51 1.05
CA SER A 48 2.18 -7.24 0.30
C SER A 48 2.48 -6.37 -0.92
N TYR A 49 1.51 -6.23 -1.82
CA TYR A 49 1.64 -5.48 -3.05
C TYR A 49 0.39 -4.66 -3.32
N LYS A 50 0.59 -3.50 -3.95
CA LYS A 50 -0.48 -2.67 -4.52
C LYS A 50 -0.10 -2.24 -5.93
N VAL A 51 -1.06 -1.74 -6.70
CA VAL A 51 -0.82 -1.11 -8.00
C VAL A 51 -0.95 0.40 -7.86
N GLN A 52 0.13 1.14 -8.12
CA GLN A 52 0.08 2.59 -8.34
C GLN A 52 -0.50 2.84 -9.72
N VAL A 53 -1.69 3.44 -9.77
CA VAL A 53 -2.39 3.76 -11.01
C VAL A 53 -1.86 5.05 -11.62
N THR A 54 -1.66 6.06 -10.78
CA THR A 54 -1.17 7.37 -11.20
C THR A 54 -0.58 8.12 -10.01
N GLU A 55 0.13 9.20 -10.31
CA GLU A 55 0.72 10.12 -9.35
C GLU A 55 0.56 11.56 -9.87
N THR A 56 -0.09 12.41 -9.09
CA THR A 56 -0.41 13.79 -9.54
C THR A 56 -0.56 14.75 -8.36
N SER A 57 -0.25 16.02 -8.58
CA SER A 57 -0.45 17.13 -7.63
C SER A 57 -1.90 17.59 -7.55
N THR A 58 -2.74 17.18 -8.51
CA THR A 58 -4.15 17.56 -8.59
C THR A 58 -5.05 16.42 -8.13
N LEU A 59 -6.30 16.75 -7.78
CA LEU A 59 -7.29 15.74 -7.46
C LEU A 59 -7.55 14.88 -8.70
N PHE A 60 -7.42 13.56 -8.55
CA PHE A 60 -7.68 12.60 -9.60
C PHE A 60 -8.93 11.78 -9.27
N ASN A 61 -9.99 12.00 -10.03
CA ASN A 61 -11.25 11.29 -9.89
C ASN A 61 -11.45 10.37 -11.08
N HIS A 62 -11.60 9.07 -10.83
CA HIS A 62 -11.87 8.10 -11.87
C HIS A 62 -12.79 6.98 -11.34
N PRO A 63 -13.75 6.47 -12.12
CA PRO A 63 -14.68 5.42 -11.66
C PRO A 63 -13.98 4.14 -11.19
N ILE A 64 -12.77 3.86 -11.67
CA ILE A 64 -11.98 2.68 -11.27
C ILE A 64 -11.81 2.58 -9.75
N PHE A 65 -11.68 3.71 -9.04
CA PHE A 65 -11.52 3.69 -7.57
C PHE A 65 -12.74 3.18 -6.82
N THR A 66 -13.90 3.14 -7.47
CA THR A 66 -15.12 2.57 -6.86
C THR A 66 -15.24 1.07 -7.07
N GLN A 67 -14.46 0.50 -8.02
CA GLN A 67 -14.44 -0.95 -8.28
C GLN A 67 -13.59 -1.71 -7.25
N PHE A 68 -12.69 -1.01 -6.56
CA PHE A 68 -11.75 -1.59 -5.60
C PHE A 68 -12.05 -1.07 -4.20
N PRO A 69 -12.51 -1.92 -3.27
CA PRO A 69 -12.88 -1.50 -1.92
C PRO A 69 -11.68 -1.07 -1.06
N ASP A 70 -10.47 -1.40 -1.51
CA ASP A 70 -9.18 -1.12 -0.89
C ASP A 70 -8.39 -0.02 -1.62
N ALA A 71 -9.05 0.76 -2.47
CA ALA A 71 -8.47 1.96 -3.07
C ALA A 71 -7.92 2.89 -1.97
N THR A 72 -6.66 3.29 -2.12
CA THR A 72 -5.96 4.15 -1.15
C THR A 72 -5.18 5.25 -1.85
N THR A 73 -4.94 6.36 -1.15
CA THR A 73 -4.02 7.40 -1.57
C THR A 73 -2.83 7.44 -0.62
N GLU A 74 -1.63 7.59 -1.16
CA GLU A 74 -0.39 7.69 -0.38
C GLU A 74 0.29 9.02 -0.70
N LYS A 75 0.78 9.72 0.33
CA LYS A 75 1.49 10.98 0.20
C LYS A 75 2.60 11.05 1.23
N HIS A 76 3.83 11.25 0.77
CA HIS A 76 4.93 11.61 1.67
C HIS A 76 4.80 13.10 2.05
N PRO A 77 5.11 13.51 3.29
CA PRO A 77 4.94 14.90 3.72
C PRO A 77 5.65 15.94 2.84
N LEU A 78 6.78 15.56 2.25
CA LEU A 78 7.57 16.41 1.35
C LEU A 78 7.14 16.32 -0.13
N ASP A 79 6.29 15.36 -0.49
CA ASP A 79 5.85 15.20 -1.87
C ASP A 79 4.75 16.21 -2.21
N VAL A 80 4.85 16.84 -3.37
CA VAL A 80 3.76 17.64 -3.93
C VAL A 80 2.64 16.72 -4.44
N ASN A 81 3.02 15.57 -5.01
CA ASN A 81 2.11 14.64 -5.66
C ASN A 81 1.50 13.63 -4.68
N VAL A 82 0.27 13.22 -4.98
CA VAL A 82 -0.44 12.12 -4.33
C VAL A 82 -0.39 10.91 -5.23
N LYS A 83 -0.05 9.75 -4.65
CA LYS A 83 0.00 8.46 -5.33
C LYS A 83 -1.33 7.75 -5.13
N TYR A 84 -1.97 7.34 -6.22
CA TYR A 84 -3.28 6.66 -6.18
C TYR A 84 -3.07 5.16 -6.37
N MET A 85 -3.48 4.39 -5.37
CA MET A 85 -3.17 2.97 -5.23
C MET A 85 -4.45 2.13 -5.28
N LEU A 86 -4.39 0.99 -5.96
CA LEU A 86 -5.47 0.00 -6.05
C LEU A 86 -4.98 -1.39 -5.69
N GLY A 87 -5.90 -2.20 -5.16
CA GLY A 87 -5.62 -3.55 -4.69
C GLY A 87 -4.82 -3.56 -3.40
N LEU A 88 -4.69 -4.76 -2.84
CA LEU A 88 -3.84 -5.07 -1.71
C LEU A 88 -3.73 -6.59 -1.62
N GLU A 89 -2.64 -7.14 -2.14
CA GLU A 89 -2.49 -8.59 -2.28
C GLU A 89 -1.20 -9.09 -1.65
N LYS A 90 -1.23 -10.34 -1.16
CA LYS A 90 -0.07 -10.98 -0.51
C LYS A 90 0.95 -11.57 -1.48
N THR A 91 0.58 -11.73 -2.74
CA THR A 91 1.37 -12.45 -3.73
C THR A 91 1.44 -11.66 -5.03
N PHE A 92 2.61 -11.69 -5.68
CA PHE A 92 2.88 -11.05 -6.95
C PHE A 92 1.88 -11.48 -8.05
N GLU A 93 1.53 -12.76 -8.11
CA GLU A 93 0.61 -13.28 -9.13
C GLU A 93 -0.77 -12.60 -9.07
N LYS A 94 -1.36 -12.51 -7.87
CA LYS A 94 -2.67 -11.86 -7.67
C LYS A 94 -2.62 -10.36 -7.99
N VAL A 95 -1.59 -9.64 -7.53
CA VAL A 95 -1.48 -8.22 -7.86
C VAL A 95 -1.22 -8.00 -9.35
N ASN A 96 -0.54 -8.95 -10.03
CA ASN A 96 -0.31 -8.87 -11.47
C ASN A 96 -1.62 -9.04 -12.27
N GLN A 97 -2.56 -9.86 -11.79
CA GLN A 97 -3.90 -9.94 -12.39
C GLN A 97 -4.64 -8.60 -12.29
N ILE A 98 -4.58 -7.95 -11.12
CA ILE A 98 -5.15 -6.61 -10.90
C ILE A 98 -4.45 -5.56 -11.78
N PHE A 99 -3.12 -5.60 -11.86
CA PHE A 99 -2.33 -4.73 -12.73
C PHE A 99 -2.77 -4.85 -14.20
N ASN A 100 -2.89 -6.06 -14.73
CA ASN A 100 -3.34 -6.29 -16.10
C ASN A 100 -4.79 -5.82 -16.33
N GLN A 101 -5.66 -5.89 -15.32
CA GLN A 101 -7.00 -5.30 -15.38
C GLN A 101 -6.91 -3.76 -15.45
N ILE A 102 -6.07 -3.14 -14.62
CA ILE A 102 -5.88 -1.68 -14.57
C ILE A 102 -5.31 -1.15 -15.89
N VAL A 103 -4.29 -1.81 -16.44
CA VAL A 103 -3.71 -1.45 -17.75
C VAL A 103 -4.76 -1.50 -18.85
N ARG A 104 -5.57 -2.57 -18.90
CA ARG A 104 -6.67 -2.71 -19.87
C ARG A 104 -7.77 -1.65 -19.72
N GLN A 105 -7.89 -1.03 -18.54
CA GLN A 105 -8.82 0.06 -18.27
C GLN A 105 -8.25 1.45 -18.59
N GLY A 106 -7.06 1.53 -19.21
CA GLY A 106 -6.49 2.79 -19.71
C GLY A 106 -5.37 3.38 -18.87
N PHE A 107 -4.72 2.59 -18.02
CA PHE A 107 -3.59 3.02 -17.18
C PHE A 107 -2.30 2.27 -17.55
N PRO A 108 -1.70 2.52 -18.73
CA PRO A 108 -0.53 1.80 -19.21
C PRO A 108 0.71 2.06 -18.34
N ASP A 109 0.81 3.23 -17.71
CA ASP A 109 1.94 3.63 -16.85
C ASP A 109 1.78 3.19 -15.39
N ALA A 110 0.79 2.33 -15.11
CA ALA A 110 0.60 1.78 -13.78
C ALA A 110 1.85 0.99 -13.34
N LYS A 111 2.06 0.87 -12.03
CA LYS A 111 3.23 0.19 -11.46
C LYS A 111 2.82 -0.70 -10.31
N ILE A 112 3.30 -1.95 -10.28
CA ILE A 112 3.21 -2.80 -9.09
C ILE A 112 4.24 -2.29 -8.08
N ILE A 113 3.82 -2.08 -6.84
CA ILE A 113 4.65 -1.58 -5.75
C ILE A 113 4.61 -2.59 -4.61
N PRO A 114 5.76 -3.13 -4.17
CA PRO A 114 5.82 -3.99 -3.01
C PRO A 114 5.87 -3.19 -1.70
N TYR A 115 5.38 -3.81 -0.63
CA TYR A 115 5.34 -3.27 0.73
C TYR A 115 5.81 -4.33 1.71
N ALA A 116 6.58 -3.93 2.72
CA ALA A 116 6.92 -4.77 3.86
C ALA A 116 6.35 -4.15 5.13
N ASN A 117 5.48 -4.87 5.83
CA ASN A 117 4.83 -4.40 7.05
C ASN A 117 4.10 -3.05 6.87
N GLY A 118 3.44 -2.88 5.73
CA GLY A 118 2.74 -1.64 5.36
C GLY A 118 3.64 -0.51 4.83
N ILE A 119 4.96 -0.66 4.92
CA ILE A 119 5.91 0.33 4.42
C ILE A 119 6.24 0.02 2.97
N ARG A 120 6.07 1.04 2.12
CA ARG A 120 6.42 0.97 0.70
C ARG A 120 7.89 0.66 0.51
N MET A 121 8.19 -0.30 -0.38
CA MET A 121 9.56 -0.67 -0.72
C MET A 121 10.00 -0.09 -2.08
N THR A 122 11.26 0.32 -2.15
CA THR A 122 11.95 0.58 -3.41
C THR A 122 12.42 -0.72 -4.06
N GLU A 123 12.83 -0.63 -5.33
CA GLU A 123 13.40 -1.76 -6.06
C GLU A 123 14.71 -2.25 -5.40
N ASP A 124 15.58 -1.33 -4.97
CA ASP A 124 16.80 -1.65 -4.22
C ASP A 124 16.51 -2.40 -2.92
N GLN A 125 15.49 -1.97 -2.17
CA GLN A 125 15.05 -2.66 -0.96
C GLN A 125 14.53 -4.06 -1.28
N ALA A 126 13.78 -4.21 -2.37
CA ALA A 126 13.31 -5.52 -2.82
C ALA A 126 14.47 -6.45 -3.20
N GLN A 127 15.52 -5.92 -3.82
CA GLN A 127 16.74 -6.65 -4.18
C GLN A 127 17.56 -7.11 -2.97
N VAL A 128 17.46 -6.42 -1.83
CA VAL A 128 18.08 -6.83 -0.57
C VAL A 128 17.21 -7.86 0.17
N LEU A 129 15.89 -7.71 0.10
CA LEU A 129 14.94 -8.48 0.90
C LEU A 129 14.36 -9.72 0.22
N PHE A 130 14.71 -10.03 -1.03
CA PHE A 130 14.14 -11.20 -1.72
C PHE A 130 14.48 -12.55 -1.08
N THR A 131 15.54 -12.61 -0.25
CA THR A 131 15.88 -13.82 0.51
C THR A 131 14.91 -14.05 1.68
N GLU A 132 14.46 -12.98 2.34
CA GLU A 132 13.44 -13.01 3.39
C GLU A 132 12.02 -13.15 2.80
N TYR A 133 11.77 -12.52 1.66
CA TYR A 133 10.51 -12.56 0.93
C TYR A 133 10.71 -13.11 -0.49
N PRO A 134 10.75 -14.45 -0.68
CA PRO A 134 11.05 -15.07 -1.98
C PRO A 134 10.15 -14.65 -3.14
N ASP A 135 8.91 -14.25 -2.86
CA ASP A 135 7.96 -13.80 -3.89
C ASP A 135 8.38 -12.47 -4.55
N LEU A 136 9.27 -11.69 -3.92
CA LEU A 136 9.89 -10.52 -4.52
C LEU A 136 10.71 -10.87 -5.77
N LYS A 137 11.20 -12.10 -5.91
CA LYS A 137 11.91 -12.52 -7.12
C LYS A 137 11.05 -12.36 -8.37
N LYS A 138 9.76 -12.72 -8.30
CA LYS A 138 8.82 -12.57 -9.42
C LYS A 138 8.59 -11.09 -9.77
N PHE A 139 8.53 -10.24 -8.75
CA PHE A 139 8.44 -8.79 -8.93
C PHE A 139 9.68 -8.24 -9.65
N LEU A 140 10.88 -8.62 -9.21
CA LEU A 140 12.13 -8.17 -9.82
C LEU A 140 12.27 -8.66 -11.26
N GLU A 141 11.89 -9.91 -11.55
CA GLU A 141 11.84 -10.46 -12.91
C GLU A 141 10.85 -9.68 -13.80
N PHE A 142 9.65 -9.39 -13.29
CA PHE A 142 8.67 -8.57 -14.01
C PHE A 142 9.17 -7.17 -14.34
N ARG A 143 9.94 -6.54 -13.43
CA ARG A 143 10.49 -5.19 -13.61
C ARG A 143 11.66 -5.14 -14.60
N SER A 144 12.34 -6.26 -14.81
CA SER A 144 13.50 -6.37 -15.69
C SER A 144 13.12 -6.62 -17.15
N ASN A 145 11.85 -6.93 -17.43
CA ASN A 145 11.29 -7.14 -18.78
C ASN A 145 10.63 -5.85 -19.29
#